data_AF-A0A954YDD9-F1
#
_entry.id   AF-A0A954YDD9-F1
#
_cell.length_a   1.000
_cell.length_b   1.000
_cell.length_c   1.000
_cell.angle_alpha   90.00
_cell.angle_beta   90.00
_cell.angle_gamma   90.00
#
_symmetry.space_group_name_H-M   'P 1'
#
loop_
_entity.id
_entity.type
_entity.pdbx_description
1 polymer ?
#
loop_
_entity_poly.entity_id
_entity_poly.type
_entity_poly.pdbx_seq_one_letter_code
_entity_poly.pdbx_strand_id
1 'polypeptide(L)'
;MRPGLILTIALVTTLAGCRTVRQEAPYYIDGPQQPGPPDGFLPDGTQVLVLGSAGSYSTVWADNGVIAQISTAALDQPSLDAGSNK
;
A
#
# COMPACT_ATOMS: atom_id res chain seq x y z
N MET A 1 26.20 -9.35 14.40
CA MET A 1 24.94 -9.27 15.16
C MET A 1 24.42 -7.85 15.02
N ARG A 2 23.45 -7.62 14.12
CA ARG A 2 22.92 -6.27 13.83
C ARG A 2 21.65 -6.09 14.70
N PRO A 3 21.63 -5.14 15.65
CA PRO A 3 20.57 -5.02 16.64
C PRO A 3 19.29 -4.45 16.01
N GLY A 4 18.16 -4.80 16.63
CA GLY A 4 16.81 -4.66 16.13
C GLY A 4 16.43 -3.27 15.65
N LEU A 5 15.96 -3.22 14.41
CA LEU A 5 15.16 -2.12 13.88
C LEU A 5 13.72 -2.34 14.35
N ILE A 6 13.40 -1.83 15.55
CA ILE A 6 12.01 -1.74 16.02
C ILE A 6 11.32 -0.72 15.11
N LEU A 7 10.56 -1.24 14.15
CA LEU A 7 9.74 -0.46 13.24
C LEU A 7 8.55 0.08 14.06
N THR A 8 8.71 1.28 14.61
CA THR A 8 7.64 2.06 15.24
C THR A 8 6.58 2.39 14.17
N ILE A 9 5.59 1.52 14.01
CA ILE A 9 4.45 1.79 13.12
C ILE A 9 3.62 2.87 13.80
N ALA A 10 3.80 4.10 13.33
CA ALA A 10 3.01 5.25 13.70
C ALA A 10 1.55 4.98 13.32
N LEU A 11 0.71 4.87 14.35
CA LEU A 11 -0.75 4.91 14.24
C LEU A 11 -1.15 6.33 13.84
N VAL A 12 -1.29 6.58 12.53
CA VAL A 12 -2.03 7.73 11.99
C VAL A 12 -3.21 7.16 11.22
N THR A 13 -4.31 7.00 11.93
CA THR A 13 -5.61 6.57 11.40
C THR A 13 -6.27 7.77 10.71
N THR A 14 -5.95 8.00 9.44
CA THR A 14 -6.72 8.91 8.58
C THR A 14 -7.46 8.12 7.52
N LEU A 15 -8.75 8.45 7.37
CA LEU A 15 -9.77 7.88 6.49
C LEU A 15 -9.40 7.96 4.99
N ALA A 16 -8.41 7.21 4.55
CA ALA A 16 -8.04 7.08 3.14
C ALA A 16 -8.04 5.58 2.80
N GLY A 17 -9.19 4.94 2.69
CA GLY A 17 -10.05 5.06 1.52
C GLY A 17 -9.71 3.89 0.59
N CYS A 18 -10.68 3.02 0.34
CA CYS A 18 -10.52 1.92 -0.62
C CYS A 18 -9.97 2.48 -1.94
N ARG A 19 -8.97 1.81 -2.50
CA ARG A 19 -8.35 2.16 -3.77
C ARG A 19 -8.29 0.96 -4.68
N THR A 20 -8.22 1.25 -5.96
CA THR A 20 -8.05 0.23 -6.99
C THR A 20 -6.63 0.28 -7.52
N VAL A 21 -6.03 -0.90 -7.67
CA VAL A 21 -4.76 -1.09 -8.36
C VAL A 21 -5.00 -0.86 -9.87
N ARG A 22 -4.31 0.09 -10.51
CA ARG A 22 -4.54 0.45 -11.94
C ARG A 22 -3.70 -0.33 -12.95
N GLN A 23 -2.79 -1.16 -12.46
CA GLN A 23 -1.91 -1.99 -13.26
C GLN A 23 -1.35 -3.09 -12.38
N GLU A 24 -1.03 -4.24 -12.97
CA GLU A 24 -0.39 -5.32 -12.21
C GLU A 24 0.85 -4.80 -11.47
N ALA A 25 0.90 -5.05 -10.17
CA ALA A 25 1.92 -4.50 -9.30
C ALA A 25 2.49 -5.56 -8.34
N PRO A 26 3.82 -5.66 -8.19
CA PRO A 26 4.41 -6.54 -7.19
C PRO A 26 4.03 -6.08 -5.78
N TYR A 27 3.72 -7.04 -4.92
CA TYR A 27 3.49 -6.79 -3.50
C TYR A 27 4.56 -7.45 -2.64
N TYR A 28 4.83 -6.82 -1.49
CA TYR A 28 5.88 -7.22 -0.56
C TYR A 28 5.31 -7.25 0.86
N ILE A 29 5.29 -8.41 1.51
CA ILE A 29 4.78 -8.57 2.88
C ILE A 29 5.74 -7.90 3.88
N ASP A 30 7.05 -8.20 3.75
CA ASP A 30 8.11 -7.61 4.59
C ASP A 30 8.61 -6.24 4.07
N GLY A 31 8.02 -5.77 2.98
CA GLY A 31 8.37 -4.53 2.30
C GLY A 31 9.44 -4.67 1.21
N PRO A 32 9.67 -3.61 0.43
CA PRO A 32 10.53 -3.65 -0.75
C PRO A 32 12.02 -3.90 -0.46
N GLN A 33 12.43 -3.79 0.81
CA GLN A 33 13.78 -4.06 1.29
C GLN A 33 14.02 -5.53 1.66
N GLN A 34 13.04 -6.41 1.44
CA GLN A 34 13.17 -7.83 1.73
C GLN A 34 14.28 -8.48 0.89
N PRO A 35 14.93 -9.55 1.38
CA PRO A 35 16.05 -10.19 0.69
C PRO A 35 15.63 -11.06 -0.53
N GLY A 36 14.33 -11.19 -0.78
CA GLY A 36 13.76 -12.06 -1.80
C GLY A 36 13.05 -11.32 -2.95
N PRO A 37 12.54 -12.08 -3.94
CA PRO A 37 11.59 -11.55 -4.93
C PRO A 37 10.30 -11.05 -4.23
N PRO A 38 9.44 -10.31 -4.94
CA PRO A 38 8.11 -9.99 -4.41
C PRO A 38 7.35 -11.26 -4.02
N ASP A 39 6.54 -11.16 -2.97
CA ASP A 39 5.71 -12.26 -2.48
C ASP A 39 4.60 -12.65 -3.47
N GLY A 40 4.29 -11.74 -4.41
CA GLY A 40 3.41 -11.98 -5.54
C GLY A 40 3.07 -10.68 -6.25
N PHE A 41 1.98 -10.73 -7.03
CA PHE A 41 1.50 -9.59 -7.80
C PHE A 41 0.01 -9.39 -7.54
N LEU A 42 -0.40 -8.13 -7.41
CA LEU A 42 -1.80 -7.73 -7.41
C LEU A 42 -2.20 -7.37 -8.84
N PRO A 43 -3.23 -7.99 -9.41
CA PRO A 43 -3.68 -7.66 -10.75
C PRO A 43 -4.32 -6.26 -10.82
N ASP A 44 -4.37 -5.71 -12.02
CA ASP A 44 -5.19 -4.52 -12.32
C ASP A 44 -6.64 -4.74 -11.90
N GLY A 45 -7.29 -3.69 -11.41
CA GLY A 45 -8.66 -3.73 -10.89
C GLY A 45 -8.79 -4.27 -9.47
N THR A 46 -7.70 -4.72 -8.83
CA THR A 46 -7.76 -5.22 -7.44
C THR A 46 -8.14 -4.09 -6.49
N GLN A 47 -9.23 -4.29 -5.73
CA GLN A 47 -9.62 -3.37 -4.66
C GLN A 47 -8.80 -3.67 -3.41
N VAL A 48 -8.16 -2.63 -2.87
CA VAL A 48 -7.35 -2.71 -1.67
C VAL A 48 -7.69 -1.56 -0.74
N LEU A 49 -7.62 -1.80 0.57
CA LEU A 49 -7.71 -0.73 1.56
C LEU A 49 -6.31 -0.18 1.83
N VAL A 50 -6.08 1.11 1.56
CA VAL A 50 -4.80 1.73 1.91
C VAL A 50 -4.77 1.97 3.41
N LEU A 51 -3.85 1.31 4.10
CA LEU A 51 -3.65 1.46 5.54
C LEU A 51 -2.68 2.61 5.86
N GLY A 52 -1.81 2.95 4.92
CA GLY A 52 -0.86 4.05 5.05
C GLY A 52 -0.03 4.25 3.79
N SER A 53 0.57 5.43 3.66
CA SER A 53 1.53 5.74 2.59
C SER A 53 2.80 6.32 3.18
N ALA A 54 3.96 5.79 2.76
CA ALA A 54 5.27 6.23 3.20
C ALA A 54 6.24 6.26 2.00
N GLY A 55 6.57 7.46 1.55
CA GLY A 55 7.44 7.65 0.39
C GLY A 55 6.81 7.10 -0.89
N SER A 56 7.55 6.23 -1.60
CA SER A 56 7.11 5.62 -2.87
C SER A 56 6.23 4.38 -2.70
N TYR A 57 5.95 3.96 -1.47
CA TYR A 57 5.20 2.74 -1.15
C TYR A 57 4.02 3.03 -0.24
N SER A 58 2.95 2.28 -0.45
CA SER A 58 1.75 2.29 0.38
C SER A 58 1.52 0.90 0.96
N THR A 59 1.21 0.85 2.25
CA THR A 59 0.73 -0.36 2.91
C THR A 59 -0.74 -0.52 2.60
N VAL A 60 -1.11 -1.66 2.04
CA VAL A 60 -2.46 -1.98 1.61
C VAL A 60 -2.92 -3.29 2.21
N TRP A 61 -4.23 -3.42 2.40
CA TRP A 61 -4.91 -4.65 2.76
C TRP A 61 -5.75 -5.12 1.58
N ALA A 62 -5.41 -6.28 1.03
CA ALA A 62 -6.13 -6.92 -0.07
C ALA A 62 -7.28 -7.80 0.45
N ASP A 63 -8.26 -8.09 -0.41
CA ASP A 63 -9.48 -8.83 -0.04
C ASP A 63 -9.18 -10.25 0.50
N ASN A 64 -8.11 -10.85 0.01
CA ASN A 64 -7.60 -12.16 0.45
C ASN A 64 -7.00 -12.17 1.87
N GLY A 65 -7.08 -11.04 2.61
CA GLY A 65 -6.57 -10.93 3.97
C GLY A 65 -5.10 -10.55 4.06
N VAL A 66 -4.40 -10.36 2.94
CA VAL A 66 -2.97 -10.05 2.93
C VAL A 66 -2.74 -8.56 3.16
N ILE A 67 -1.89 -8.23 4.14
CA ILE A 67 -1.34 -6.89 4.32
C ILE A 67 0.03 -6.86 3.66
N ALA A 68 0.21 -6.00 2.67
CA ALA A 68 1.45 -5.89 1.92
C ALA A 68 1.76 -4.44 1.55
N GLN A 69 3.00 -4.17 1.17
CA GLN A 69 3.43 -2.91 0.62
C GLN A 69 3.47 -3.00 -0.91
N ILE A 70 2.87 -2.03 -1.58
CA ILE A 70 2.93 -1.87 -3.04
C ILE A 70 3.37 -0.45 -3.40
N SER A 71 3.83 -0.25 -4.63
CA SER A 71 4.18 1.10 -5.09
C SER A 71 2.95 2.01 -5.08
N THR A 72 3.04 3.18 -4.45
CA THR A 72 1.95 4.16 -4.41
C THR A 72 1.51 4.59 -5.81
N ALA A 73 2.44 4.57 -6.78
CA ALA A 73 2.15 4.86 -8.18
C ALA A 73 1.26 3.81 -8.88
N ALA A 74 1.15 2.59 -8.32
CA ALA A 74 0.27 1.55 -8.86
C ALA A 74 -1.19 1.70 -8.40
N LEU A 75 -1.44 2.53 -7.39
CA LEU A 75 -2.77 2.83 -6.90
C LEU A 75 -3.42 3.94 -7.73
N ASP A 76 -4.74 3.87 -7.86
CA ASP A 76 -5.52 5.00 -8.36
C ASP A 76 -5.33 6.24 -7.48
N GLN A 77 -5.58 7.43 -8.02
CA GLN A 77 -5.51 8.65 -7.23
C GLN A 77 -6.49 8.59 -6.04
N PRO A 78 -6.19 9.24 -4.90
CA PRO A 78 -7.25 9.43 -3.92
C PRO A 78 -8.33 10.22 -4.64
N SER A 79 -9.54 9.67 -4.76
CA SER A 79 -10.69 10.46 -5.17
C SER A 79 -10.98 11.45 -4.04
N LEU A 80 -10.24 12.55 -4.04
CA LEU A 80 -10.59 13.73 -3.28
C LEU A 80 -11.72 14.40 -4.06
N ASP A 81 -12.91 13.81 -4.01
CA ASP A 81 -14.18 14.51 -4.23
C ASP A 81 -14.44 15.47 -3.07
N ALA A 82 -13.40 16.20 -2.62
CA ALA A 82 -13.56 17.43 -1.89
C ALA A 82 -14.01 18.44 -2.94
N GLY A 83 -15.32 18.69 -2.95
CA GLY A 83 -16.00 19.55 -3.91
C GLY A 83 -15.13 20.71 -4.41
N SER A 84 -14.79 20.65 -5.70
CA SER A 84 -14.29 21.79 -6.43
C SER A 84 -15.44 22.80 -6.52
N ASN A 85 -15.60 23.63 -5.48
CA ASN A 85 -16.51 24.77 -5.50
C ASN A 85 -15.96 25.76 -6.52
N LYS A 86 -16.50 25.68 -7.74
CA LYS A 86 -16.30 26.63 -8.81
C LYS A 86 -16.96 27.98 -8.48
#